data_AF-A0A6G4REL9-F1
#
_entry.id   AF-A0A6G4REL9-F1
#
_cell.length_a   1.000
_cell.length_b   1.000
_cell.length_c   1.000
_cell.angle_alpha   90.00
_cell.angle_beta   90.00
_cell.angle_gamma   90.00
#
_symmetry.space_group_name_H-M   'P 1'
#
loop_
_entity.id
_entity.type
_entity.pdbx_description
1 polymer ?
#
loop_
_entity_poly.entity_id
_entity_poly.type
_entity_poly.pdbx_seq_one_letter_code
_entity_poly.pdbx_strand_id
1 'polypeptide(L)'
;MKLPRNHTVEFEFDEFSRACDLVEAYFDETINDVALHAPVSRRQLVAVLARAQLSGRQLATDRDGLAEYGDVVYQSNQETLLWLDGDFWTDMRGRHNLEPDESRAAREVHRRILEALDGDVSYYNRERDPFVLIERFGRYE
;
A
#
# COMPACT_ATOMS: atom_id res chain seq x y z
N MET A 1 10.21 -14.84 -30.19
CA MET A 1 9.24 -13.84 -29.69
C MET A 1 8.62 -14.42 -28.42
N LYS A 2 8.94 -13.89 -27.23
CA LYS A 2 8.35 -14.32 -25.96
C LYS A 2 7.23 -13.33 -25.61
N LEU A 3 6.00 -13.81 -25.52
CA LEU A 3 4.86 -13.02 -25.04
C LEU A 3 5.13 -12.54 -23.60
N PRO A 4 4.74 -11.30 -23.23
CA PRO A 4 4.85 -10.87 -21.85
C PRO A 4 3.91 -11.73 -21.01
N ARG A 5 4.46 -12.35 -19.96
CA ARG A 5 3.65 -13.00 -18.93
C ARG A 5 2.81 -11.91 -18.27
N ASN A 6 1.54 -11.81 -18.61
CA ASN A 6 0.53 -11.17 -17.77
C ASN A 6 0.56 -11.90 -16.42
N HIS A 7 1.32 -11.38 -15.46
CA HIS A 7 1.25 -11.81 -14.08
C HIS A 7 0.02 -11.15 -13.48
N THR A 8 -1.16 -11.65 -13.83
CA THR A 8 -2.37 -11.34 -13.07
C THR A 8 -2.19 -12.00 -11.72
N VAL A 9 -1.99 -11.20 -10.68
CA VAL A 9 -2.01 -11.71 -9.30
C VAL A 9 -3.46 -11.98 -8.95
N GLU A 10 -3.79 -13.25 -8.77
CA GLU A 10 -5.11 -13.71 -8.32
C GLU A 10 -5.07 -13.85 -6.80
N PHE A 11 -5.91 -13.07 -6.11
CA PHE A 11 -6.19 -13.25 -4.68
C PHE A 11 -7.50 -14.00 -4.55
N GLU A 12 -7.65 -14.81 -3.51
CA GLU A 12 -8.97 -15.35 -3.20
C GLU A 12 -9.93 -14.19 -2.94
N PHE A 13 -11.14 -14.26 -3.49
CA PHE A 13 -12.12 -13.17 -3.38
C PHE A 13 -12.38 -12.78 -1.92
N ASP A 14 -12.44 -13.77 -1.03
CA ASP A 14 -12.64 -13.56 0.41
C ASP A 14 -11.45 -12.83 1.05
N GLU A 15 -10.23 -13.09 0.58
CA GLU A 15 -9.03 -12.41 1.05
C GLU A 15 -9.01 -10.95 0.60
N PHE A 16 -9.36 -10.70 -0.66
CA PHE A 16 -9.48 -9.35 -1.19
C PHE A 16 -10.60 -8.54 -0.52
N SER A 17 -11.76 -9.16 -0.29
CA SER A 17 -12.86 -8.50 0.42
C SER A 17 -12.45 -8.11 1.84
N ARG A 18 -11.80 -9.02 2.59
CA ARG A 18 -11.27 -8.71 3.92
C ARG A 18 -10.22 -7.60 3.90
N ALA A 19 -9.39 -7.56 2.86
CA ALA A 19 -8.42 -6.49 2.68
C ALA A 19 -9.09 -5.13 2.46
N CYS A 20 -10.16 -5.08 1.67
CA CYS A 20 -10.96 -3.87 1.49
C CYS A 20 -11.55 -3.39 2.81
N ASP A 21 -12.21 -4.27 3.58
CA ASP A 21 -12.81 -3.90 4.87
C ASP A 21 -11.76 -3.36 5.85
N LEU A 22 -10.58 -3.98 5.90
CA LEU A 22 -9.51 -3.54 6.78
C LEU A 22 -8.95 -2.18 6.37
N VAL A 23 -8.67 -2.00 5.06
CA VAL A 23 -8.16 -0.74 4.53
C VAL A 23 -9.17 0.38 4.74
N GLU A 24 -10.44 0.11 4.52
CA GLU A 24 -11.51 1.07 4.72
C GLU A 24 -11.61 1.46 6.19
N ALA A 25 -11.54 0.51 7.12
CA ALA A 25 -11.57 0.80 8.56
C ALA A 25 -10.31 1.53 9.05
N TYR A 26 -9.15 1.23 8.48
CA TYR A 26 -7.87 1.78 8.94
C TYR A 26 -7.60 3.18 8.38
N PHE A 27 -7.85 3.37 7.08
CA PHE A 27 -7.49 4.58 6.36
C PHE A 27 -8.69 5.51 6.10
N ASP A 28 -9.87 5.27 6.69
CA ASP A 28 -11.14 5.91 6.30
C ASP A 28 -11.03 7.42 6.04
N GLU A 29 -10.62 8.18 7.07
CA GLU A 29 -10.49 9.64 6.99
C GLU A 29 -9.49 10.05 5.90
N THR A 30 -8.32 9.41 5.85
CA THR A 30 -7.28 9.71 4.86
C THR A 30 -7.71 9.39 3.44
N ILE A 31 -8.45 8.28 3.24
CA ILE A 31 -9.03 7.91 1.95
C ILE A 31 -10.04 8.97 1.50
N ASN A 32 -10.92 9.41 2.40
CA ASN A 32 -11.90 10.44 2.11
C ASN A 32 -11.22 11.73 1.66
N ASP A 33 -10.21 12.18 2.41
CA ASP A 33 -9.49 13.42 2.09
C ASP A 33 -8.70 13.33 0.78
N VAL A 34 -8.07 12.19 0.48
CA VAL A 34 -7.33 12.01 -0.78
C VAL A 34 -8.29 11.91 -1.97
N ALA A 35 -9.39 11.18 -1.83
CA ALA A 35 -10.40 11.02 -2.88
C ALA A 35 -11.12 12.34 -3.23
N LEU A 36 -11.14 13.33 -2.33
CA LEU A 36 -11.66 14.68 -2.64
C LEU A 36 -10.81 15.44 -3.67
N HIS A 37 -9.53 15.09 -3.80
CA HIS A 37 -8.57 15.86 -4.62
C HIS A 37 -7.93 15.04 -5.74
N ALA A 38 -8.11 13.72 -5.73
CA ALA A 38 -7.63 12.81 -6.78
C ALA A 38 -8.74 12.45 -7.77
N PRO A 39 -8.42 12.22 -9.05
CA PRO A 39 -9.38 11.74 -10.05
C PRO A 39 -9.66 10.23 -9.91
N VAL A 40 -9.86 9.76 -8.68
CA VAL A 40 -10.04 8.34 -8.33
C VAL A 40 -11.19 8.25 -7.33
N SER A 41 -12.16 7.37 -7.56
CA SER A 41 -13.24 7.19 -6.59
C SER A 41 -12.75 6.54 -5.30
N ARG A 42 -13.40 6.85 -4.17
CA ARG A 42 -13.13 6.20 -2.88
C ARG A 42 -13.05 4.67 -2.98
N ARG A 43 -14.00 4.05 -3.70
CA ARG A 43 -14.03 2.59 -3.90
C ARG A 43 -12.82 2.07 -4.68
N GLN A 44 -12.39 2.77 -5.72
CA GLN A 44 -11.18 2.41 -6.46
C GLN A 44 -9.94 2.54 -5.56
N LEU A 45 -9.85 3.62 -4.78
CA LEU A 45 -8.74 3.84 -3.87
C LEU A 45 -8.65 2.73 -2.80
N VAL A 46 -9.78 2.34 -2.21
CA VAL A 46 -9.85 1.17 -1.29
C VAL A 46 -9.35 -0.10 -1.98
N ALA A 47 -9.80 -0.39 -3.20
CA ALA A 47 -9.37 -1.58 -3.95
C ALA A 47 -7.86 -1.57 -4.24
N VAL A 48 -7.28 -0.42 -4.57
CA VAL A 48 -5.85 -0.28 -4.84
C VAL A 48 -5.02 -0.48 -3.57
N LEU A 49 -5.44 0.15 -2.47
CA LEU A 49 -4.80 -0.01 -1.16
C LEU A 49 -4.90 -1.45 -0.65
N ALA A 50 -6.03 -2.12 -0.86
CA ALA A 50 -6.21 -3.54 -0.52
C ALA A 50 -5.21 -4.43 -1.27
N ARG A 51 -5.03 -4.22 -2.59
CA ARG A 51 -3.99 -4.92 -3.37
C ARG A 51 -2.58 -4.63 -2.87
N ALA A 52 -2.32 -3.38 -2.46
CA ALA A 52 -1.03 -3.00 -1.90
C ALA A 52 -0.77 -3.71 -0.56
N GLN A 53 -1.78 -3.83 0.32
CA GLN A 53 -1.67 -4.61 1.56
C GLN A 53 -1.36 -6.08 1.29
N LEU A 54 -2.10 -6.72 0.39
CA LEU A 54 -1.89 -8.13 0.07
C LEU A 54 -0.52 -8.38 -0.57
N SER A 55 -0.08 -7.49 -1.47
CA SER A 55 1.25 -7.58 -2.08
C SER A 55 2.36 -7.34 -1.04
N GLY A 56 2.21 -6.34 -0.17
CA GLY A 56 3.16 -6.09 0.92
C GLY A 56 3.29 -7.29 1.87
N ARG A 57 2.19 -7.99 2.16
CA ARG A 57 2.20 -9.21 2.98
C ARG A 57 2.93 -10.36 2.34
N GLN A 58 2.72 -10.57 1.04
CA GLN A 58 3.47 -11.58 0.29
C GLN A 58 4.96 -11.27 0.36
N LEU A 59 5.36 -10.00 0.18
CA LEU A 59 6.75 -9.59 0.30
C LEU A 59 7.31 -9.80 1.71
N ALA A 60 6.52 -9.53 2.76
CA ALA A 60 6.91 -9.77 4.14
C ALA A 60 7.10 -11.26 4.48
N THR A 61 6.44 -12.16 3.74
CA THR A 61 6.44 -13.61 3.98
C THR A 61 7.48 -14.36 3.14
N ASP A 62 7.72 -13.91 1.90
CA ASP A 62 8.53 -14.64 0.91
C ASP A 62 10.04 -14.37 0.98
N ARG A 63 10.49 -13.31 1.67
CA ARG A 63 11.91 -12.93 1.82
C ARG A 63 12.23 -12.60 3.28
N ASP A 64 13.51 -12.39 3.61
CA ASP A 64 14.06 -12.15 4.96
C ASP A 64 13.51 -10.90 5.70
N GLY A 65 12.32 -10.43 5.35
CA GLY A 65 11.55 -9.36 5.97
C GLY A 65 11.39 -8.15 5.06
N LEU A 66 10.46 -7.28 5.40
CA LEU A 66 10.22 -6.01 4.69
C LEU A 66 11.42 -5.05 4.74
N ALA A 67 12.36 -5.26 5.68
CA ALA A 67 13.56 -4.45 5.84
C ALA A 67 14.52 -4.53 4.64
N GLU A 68 14.40 -5.53 3.76
CA GLU A 68 15.16 -5.56 2.51
C GLU A 68 14.59 -4.62 1.43
N TYR A 69 13.34 -4.17 1.59
CA TYR A 69 12.67 -3.30 0.63
C TYR A 69 12.76 -1.82 1.00
N GLY A 70 13.27 -1.50 2.18
CA GLY A 70 13.49 -0.13 2.63
C GLY A 70 13.64 0.00 4.15
N ASP A 71 13.58 1.24 4.61
CA ASP A 71 13.79 1.59 6.02
C ASP A 71 12.48 1.54 6.81
N VAL A 72 12.44 0.72 7.86
CA VAL A 72 11.35 0.71 8.83
C VAL A 72 11.49 1.93 9.74
N VAL A 73 10.55 2.86 9.66
CA VAL A 73 10.55 4.09 10.49
C VAL A 73 9.74 3.93 11.77
N TYR A 74 8.71 3.08 11.73
CA TYR A 74 7.89 2.80 12.89
C TYR A 74 7.32 1.39 12.78
N GLN A 75 7.25 0.70 13.91
CA GLN A 75 6.67 -0.63 13.99
C GLN A 75 5.91 -0.80 15.29
N SER A 76 4.70 -1.33 15.19
CA SER A 76 3.84 -1.68 16.31
C SER A 76 3.13 -3.00 16.06
N ASN A 77 2.37 -3.47 17.05
CA ASN A 77 1.51 -4.65 16.88
C ASN A 77 0.34 -4.43 15.90
N GLN A 78 0.12 -3.20 15.42
CA GLN A 78 -0.98 -2.87 14.52
C GLN A 78 -0.51 -2.58 13.09
N GLU A 79 0.69 -2.03 12.94
CA GLU A 79 1.20 -1.56 11.68
C GLU A 79 2.73 -1.51 11.66
N THR A 80 3.28 -1.62 10.46
CA THR A 80 4.67 -1.34 10.14
C THR A 80 4.71 -0.24 9.08
N LEU A 81 5.45 0.83 9.34
CA LEU A 81 5.65 1.96 8.46
C LEU A 81 7.04 1.91 7.86
N LEU A 82 7.10 2.05 6.53
CA LEU A 82 8.33 1.92 5.77
C LEU A 82 8.48 3.04 4.75
N TRP A 83 9.71 3.50 4.59
CA TRP A 83 10.16 4.15 3.37
C TRP A 83 10.79 3.12 2.46
N LEU A 84 10.08 2.73 1.41
CA LEU A 84 10.57 1.77 0.43
C LEU A 84 11.62 2.43 -0.48
N ASP A 85 12.74 1.73 -0.67
CA ASP A 85 13.86 2.10 -1.53
C ASP A 85 13.71 1.54 -2.96
N GLY A 86 12.65 0.77 -3.22
CA GLY A 86 12.50 -0.03 -4.43
C GLY A 86 11.27 0.27 -5.28
N ASP A 87 11.16 -0.46 -6.38
CA ASP A 87 10.11 -0.36 -7.39
C ASP A 87 8.73 -0.90 -6.96
N PHE A 88 8.42 -0.96 -5.66
CA PHE A 88 7.19 -1.61 -5.18
C PHE A 88 5.93 -1.08 -5.88
N TRP A 89 5.77 0.24 -5.96
CA TRP A 89 4.62 0.84 -6.63
C TRP A 89 4.67 0.71 -8.15
N THR A 90 5.87 0.67 -8.73
CA THR A 90 6.08 0.39 -10.16
C THR A 90 5.66 -1.04 -10.50
N ASP A 91 6.05 -2.01 -9.68
CA ASP A 91 5.68 -3.42 -9.77
C ASP A 91 4.18 -3.61 -9.55
N MET A 92 3.61 -2.98 -8.52
CA MET A 92 2.16 -2.96 -8.26
C MET A 92 1.39 -2.46 -9.47
N ARG A 93 1.83 -1.36 -10.06
CA ARG A 93 1.22 -0.79 -11.27
C ARG A 93 1.26 -1.77 -12.43
N GLY A 94 2.40 -2.43 -12.65
CA GLY A 94 2.56 -3.43 -13.71
C GLY A 94 1.74 -4.70 -13.49
N ARG A 95 1.73 -5.25 -12.26
CA ARG A 95 1.04 -6.50 -11.91
C ARG A 95 -0.47 -6.36 -11.86
N HIS A 96 -0.96 -5.21 -11.40
CA HIS A 96 -2.40 -4.97 -11.23
C HIS A 96 -3.01 -4.04 -12.28
N ASN A 97 -2.22 -3.65 -13.29
CA ASN A 97 -2.64 -2.74 -14.36
C ASN A 97 -3.28 -1.45 -13.81
N LEU A 98 -2.62 -0.84 -12.82
CA LEU A 98 -3.13 0.38 -12.19
C LEU A 98 -2.91 1.60 -13.09
N GLU A 99 -3.87 2.51 -13.08
CA GLU A 99 -3.67 3.81 -13.69
C GLU A 99 -2.66 4.65 -12.89
N PRO A 100 -1.93 5.59 -13.54
CA PRO A 100 -0.96 6.44 -12.85
C PRO A 100 -1.56 7.21 -11.67
N ASP A 101 -2.81 7.66 -11.79
CA ASP A 101 -3.49 8.42 -10.74
C ASP A 101 -3.96 7.54 -9.58
N GLU A 102 -4.32 6.27 -9.85
CA GLU A 102 -4.66 5.28 -8.81
C GLU A 102 -3.45 4.99 -7.91
N SER A 103 -2.29 4.73 -8.53
CA SER A 103 -1.04 4.51 -7.79
C SER A 103 -0.62 5.77 -7.02
N ARG A 104 -0.76 6.97 -7.62
CA ARG A 104 -0.43 8.23 -6.97
C ARG A 104 -1.33 8.50 -5.75
N ALA A 105 -2.64 8.30 -5.89
CA ALA A 105 -3.59 8.48 -4.81
C ALA A 105 -3.32 7.51 -3.65
N ALA A 106 -3.06 6.23 -3.95
CA ALA A 106 -2.72 5.25 -2.93
C ALA A 106 -1.42 5.61 -2.18
N ARG A 107 -0.37 6.00 -2.90
CA ARG A 107 0.89 6.50 -2.30
C ARG A 107 0.65 7.70 -1.39
N GLU A 108 -0.24 8.60 -1.78
CA GLU A 108 -0.55 9.78 -0.99
C GLU A 108 -1.26 9.44 0.33
N VAL A 109 -2.14 8.43 0.34
CA VAL A 109 -2.75 7.92 1.58
C VAL A 109 -1.67 7.42 2.55
N HIS A 110 -0.73 6.61 2.06
CA HIS A 110 0.39 6.14 2.88
C HIS A 110 1.28 7.29 3.36
N ARG A 111 1.58 8.26 2.47
CA ARG A 111 2.41 9.42 2.79
C ARG A 111 1.88 10.20 3.99
N ARG A 112 0.59 10.55 3.98
CA ARG A 112 -0.02 11.38 5.03
C ARG A 112 0.08 10.75 6.42
N ILE A 113 0.02 9.42 6.50
CA ILE A 113 0.18 8.71 7.78
C ILE A 113 1.63 8.73 8.24
N LEU A 114 2.60 8.49 7.33
CA LEU A 114 4.01 8.61 7.67
C LEU A 114 4.36 10.03 8.12
N GLU A 115 3.88 11.06 7.40
CA GLU A 115 4.11 12.47 7.75
C GLU A 115 3.49 12.87 9.10
N ALA A 116 2.32 12.32 9.43
CA ALA A 116 1.67 12.57 10.72
C ALA A 116 2.46 11.99 11.91
N LEU A 117 3.25 10.93 11.68
CA LEU A 117 4.02 10.24 12.72
C LEU A 117 5.48 10.70 12.81
N ASP A 118 6.13 11.00 11.68
CA ASP A 118 7.55 11.38 11.62
C ASP A 118 7.78 12.90 11.76
N GLY A 119 6.72 13.72 11.57
CA GLY A 119 6.77 15.17 11.73
C GLY A 119 7.38 15.90 10.53
N ASP A 120 6.59 16.82 9.95
CA ASP A 120 6.88 17.72 8.81
C ASP A 120 8.13 17.38 7.98
N VAL A 121 7.97 16.38 7.13
CA VAL A 121 9.00 15.78 6.29
C VAL A 121 9.19 16.61 5.01
N SER A 122 9.49 17.90 5.17
CA SER A 122 9.92 18.76 4.07
C SER A 122 11.26 18.33 3.47
N TYR A 123 11.96 17.35 4.07
CA TYR A 123 13.33 16.96 3.74
C TYR A 123 13.57 15.47 3.39
N TYR A 124 12.64 14.53 3.61
CA TYR A 124 12.88 13.14 3.19
C TYR A 124 12.46 12.92 1.74
N ASN A 125 13.51 12.79 0.93
CA ASN A 125 13.62 12.05 -0.30
C ASN A 125 12.28 11.73 -1.01
N ARG A 126 11.83 12.63 -1.90
CA ARG A 126 10.75 12.37 -2.89
C ARG A 126 10.99 11.13 -3.76
N GLU A 127 12.21 10.58 -3.71
CA GLU A 127 12.63 9.37 -4.40
C GLU A 127 12.17 8.09 -3.69
N ARG A 128 11.84 8.15 -2.39
CA ARG A 128 11.39 6.99 -1.61
C ARG A 128 9.88 6.89 -1.55
N ASP A 129 9.42 5.64 -1.46
CA ASP A 129 8.01 5.31 -1.54
C ASP A 129 7.39 5.02 -0.18
N PRO A 130 6.39 5.81 0.27
CA PRO A 130 5.74 5.57 1.55
C PRO A 130 4.92 4.28 1.47
N PHE A 131 5.02 3.47 2.52
CA PHE A 131 4.20 2.28 2.67
C PHE A 131 3.85 2.03 4.13
N VAL A 132 2.58 1.76 4.36
CA VAL A 132 2.02 1.38 5.66
C VAL A 132 1.49 -0.03 5.49
N LEU A 133 2.06 -0.99 6.18
CA LEU A 133 1.56 -2.35 6.25
C LEU A 133 0.71 -2.53 7.50
N ILE A 134 -0.55 -2.93 7.35
CA ILE A 134 -1.43 -3.22 8.48
C ILE A 134 -1.21 -4.68 8.93
N GLU A 135 -0.76 -4.86 10.16
CA GLU A 135 -0.48 -6.17 10.76
C GLU A 135 -1.75 -6.92 11.19
N ARG A 136 -2.89 -6.22 11.30
CA ARG A 136 -4.14 -6.72 11.88
C ARG A 136 -4.94 -7.77 11.10
N PHE A 137 -4.60 -8.16 9.87
CA PHE A 137 -5.38 -9.24 9.24
C PHE A 137 -5.22 -10.53 10.06
N GLY A 138 -6.33 -11.05 10.60
CA GLY A 138 -6.36 -12.34 11.28
C GLY A 138 -6.68 -12.31 12.77
N ARG A 139 -6.99 -11.15 13.38
CA ARG A 139 -7.62 -11.11 14.70
C ARG A 139 -9.11 -10.75 14.60
N TYR A 140 -9.88 -11.66 14.04
CA TYR A 140 -11.24 -11.87 14.51
C TYR A 140 -11.17 -13.09 15.43
N GLU A 141 -11.46 -12.90 16.71
CA GLU A 141 -11.85 -14.01 17.58
C GLU A 141 -13.19 -14.59 17.10
#